data_AF-A0A2N2VIR0-F1
#
_entry.id   AF-A0A2N2VIR0-F1
#
_cell.length_a   1.000
_cell.length_b   1.000
_cell.length_c   1.000
_cell.angle_alpha   90.00
_cell.angle_beta   90.00
_cell.angle_gamma   90.00
#
_symmetry.space_group_name_H-M   'P 1'
#
loop_
_entity.id
_entity.type
_entity.pdbx_description
1 polymer ?
#
loop_
_entity_poly.entity_id
_entity_poly.type
_entity_poly.pdbx_seq_one_letter_code
_entity_poly.pdbx_strand_id
1 'polypeptide(L)'
;MFFGTLTILIILTVKIWPATELALFQEDGLIESGTAIADGIAAILGFHAIHLGVTRNKTMLDRLAMWTIPVLSAICALDEISWGARLFELEMPEMQGGGEFDGLHDVFVILERMASNAEPMTLVFTTILIMAILGGLLYWQRSFIAACLHYSVSSNLGRALASAIILLAFATFLDFGHGRILSSLEEYAELSAGLFLLLAACYSLKMVYASRKTAYLNRAGA
;
A
#
# COMPACT_ATOMS: atom_id res chain seq x y z
N MET A 1 10.66 -15.37 1.87
CA MET A 1 12.04 -15.42 2.38
C MET A 1 12.67 -14.03 2.42
N PHE A 2 12.68 -13.27 1.32
CA PHE A 2 13.23 -11.90 1.28
C PHE A 2 12.78 -11.00 2.44
N PHE A 3 11.46 -10.86 2.66
CA PHE A 3 10.94 -10.00 3.73
C PHE A 3 11.41 -10.46 5.12
N GLY A 4 11.26 -11.74 5.48
CA GLY A 4 11.67 -12.24 6.79
C GLY A 4 13.18 -12.12 7.08
N THR A 5 14.04 -12.36 6.09
CA THR A 5 15.50 -12.17 6.26
C THR A 5 15.86 -10.71 6.49
N LEU A 6 15.12 -9.80 5.87
CA LEU A 6 15.37 -8.38 5.93
C LEU A 6 14.74 -7.71 7.16
N THR A 7 13.57 -8.19 7.61
CA THR A 7 13.00 -7.90 8.93
C THR A 7 14.03 -8.21 10.03
N ILE A 8 14.68 -9.37 9.96
CA ILE A 8 15.75 -9.75 10.91
C ILE A 8 16.92 -8.76 10.80
N LEU A 9 17.32 -8.36 9.59
CA LEU A 9 18.41 -7.41 9.38
C LEU A 9 18.09 -6.01 9.95
N ILE A 10 16.85 -5.55 9.85
CA ILE A 10 16.39 -4.29 10.45
C ILE A 10 16.40 -4.39 11.97
N ILE A 11 15.85 -5.46 12.54
CA ILE A 11 15.90 -5.70 13.99
C ILE A 11 17.35 -5.69 14.49
N LEU A 12 18.27 -6.31 13.75
CA LEU A 12 19.69 -6.30 14.08
C LEU A 12 20.30 -4.90 13.94
N THR A 13 19.98 -4.16 12.88
CA THR A 13 20.50 -2.81 12.64
C THR A 13 20.05 -1.84 13.72
N VAL A 14 18.76 -1.82 14.06
CA VAL A 14 18.20 -1.00 15.15
C VAL A 14 18.84 -1.34 16.50
N LYS A 15 19.07 -2.63 16.77
CA LYS A 15 19.73 -3.06 18.02
C LYS A 15 21.21 -2.71 18.09
N ILE A 16 21.93 -2.75 16.97
CA ILE A 16 23.38 -2.52 16.93
C ILE A 16 23.69 -1.02 16.88
N TRP A 17 22.85 -0.23 16.19
CA TRP A 17 23.07 1.20 15.99
C TRP A 17 21.78 2.02 16.22
N PRO A 18 21.45 2.35 17.48
CA PRO A 18 20.23 3.10 17.80
C PRO A 18 20.22 4.51 17.19
N ALA A 19 21.38 5.14 16.99
CA ALA A 19 21.47 6.49 16.43
C ALA A 19 21.09 6.58 14.93
N THR A 20 21.11 5.48 14.16
CA THR A 20 20.62 5.50 12.78
C THR A 20 19.09 5.47 12.70
N GLU A 21 18.42 5.06 13.79
CA GLU A 21 16.96 5.04 13.90
C GLU A 21 16.37 6.43 13.69
N LEU A 22 16.91 7.43 14.41
CA LEU A 22 16.48 8.83 14.31
C LEU A 22 16.62 9.44 12.91
N ALA A 23 17.57 8.97 12.11
CA ALA A 23 17.80 9.50 10.76
C ALA A 23 17.05 8.72 9.67
N LEU A 24 16.75 7.45 9.91
CA LEU A 24 16.15 6.56 8.92
C LEU A 24 14.65 6.36 9.13
N PHE A 25 14.21 6.19 10.37
CA PHE A 25 12.88 5.67 10.75
C PHE A 25 12.11 6.62 11.69
N GLN A 26 12.56 7.86 11.85
CA GLN A 26 11.77 8.89 12.53
C GLN A 26 10.74 9.45 11.53
N GLU A 27 9.62 9.96 12.02
CA GLU A 27 8.76 10.89 11.25
C GLU A 27 9.63 11.98 10.58
N ASP A 28 9.32 12.27 9.32
CA ASP A 28 10.10 13.03 8.35
C ASP A 28 11.46 12.43 7.97
N GLY A 29 11.61 11.12 8.18
CA GLY A 29 12.85 10.38 7.95
C GLY A 29 13.17 10.14 6.49
N LEU A 30 14.36 9.59 6.25
CA LEU A 30 14.78 9.18 4.90
C LEU A 30 13.89 8.07 4.30
N ILE A 31 13.32 7.20 5.14
CA ILE A 31 12.48 6.09 4.68
C ILE A 31 11.12 6.62 4.24
N GLU A 32 10.42 7.38 5.08
CA GLU A 32 9.16 8.05 4.73
C GLU A 32 9.28 8.89 3.45
N SER A 33 10.29 9.76 3.38
CA SER A 33 10.59 10.53 2.15
C SER A 33 10.85 9.62 0.94
N GLY A 34 11.53 8.50 1.16
CA GLY A 34 11.80 7.50 0.14
C GLY A 34 10.54 6.78 -0.34
N THR A 35 9.62 6.47 0.58
CA THR A 35 8.31 5.87 0.32
C THR A 35 7.46 6.84 -0.50
N ALA A 36 7.33 8.10 -0.05
CA ALA A 36 6.63 9.16 -0.78
C ALA A 36 7.11 9.31 -2.23
N ILE A 37 8.43 9.31 -2.44
CA ILE A 37 9.02 9.39 -3.79
C ILE A 37 8.72 8.13 -4.60
N ALA A 38 8.92 6.95 -4.03
CA ALA A 38 8.68 5.68 -4.72
C ALA A 38 7.23 5.57 -5.19
N ASP A 39 6.28 5.90 -4.31
CA ASP A 39 4.86 5.90 -4.60
C ASP A 39 4.46 7.02 -5.56
N GLY A 40 5.01 8.22 -5.41
CA GLY A 40 4.78 9.31 -6.36
C GLY A 40 5.20 8.93 -7.78
N ILE A 41 6.38 8.31 -7.94
CA ILE A 41 6.85 7.80 -9.23
C ILE A 41 5.92 6.66 -9.72
N ALA A 42 5.55 5.71 -8.86
CA ALA A 42 4.66 4.61 -9.22
C ALA A 42 3.30 5.12 -9.74
N ALA A 43 2.73 6.14 -9.08
CA ALA A 43 1.50 6.80 -9.47
C ALA A 43 1.63 7.45 -10.86
N ILE A 44 2.67 8.26 -11.08
CA ILE A 44 2.93 8.92 -12.37
C ILE A 44 3.08 7.89 -13.49
N LEU A 45 3.89 6.85 -13.28
CA LEU A 45 4.12 5.81 -14.28
C LEU A 45 2.86 5.00 -14.58
N GLY A 46 2.06 4.67 -13.56
CA GLY A 46 0.81 3.94 -13.71
C GLY A 46 -0.25 4.75 -14.46
N PHE A 47 -0.47 6.03 -14.09
CA PHE A 47 -1.38 6.92 -14.82
C PHE A 47 -0.90 7.16 -16.25
N HIS A 48 0.42 7.29 -16.47
CA HIS A 48 0.98 7.39 -17.80
C HIS A 48 0.71 6.12 -18.64
N ALA A 49 0.87 4.93 -18.07
CA ALA A 49 0.54 3.67 -18.75
C ALA A 49 -0.95 3.59 -19.13
N ILE A 50 -1.85 4.03 -18.24
CA ILE A 50 -3.30 4.15 -18.51
C ILE A 50 -3.54 5.11 -19.68
N HIS A 51 -2.94 6.30 -19.64
CA HIS A 51 -3.04 7.29 -20.71
C HIS A 51 -2.57 6.74 -22.07
N LEU A 52 -1.48 5.96 -22.09
CA LEU A 52 -0.99 5.30 -23.29
C LEU A 52 -1.88 4.13 -23.78
N GLY A 53 -2.93 3.79 -23.04
CA GLY A 53 -3.95 2.82 -23.41
C GLY A 53 -3.66 1.39 -22.95
N VAL A 54 -2.88 1.19 -21.88
CA VAL A 54 -2.52 -0.16 -21.38
C VAL A 54 -3.74 -1.04 -21.10
N THR A 55 -4.87 -0.42 -20.74
CA THR A 55 -6.12 -1.08 -20.34
C THR A 55 -6.95 -1.59 -21.51
N ARG A 56 -6.64 -1.20 -22.75
CA ARG A 56 -7.41 -1.59 -23.94
C ARG A 56 -7.23 -3.08 -24.22
N ASN A 57 -8.33 -3.79 -24.46
CA ASN A 57 -8.37 -5.23 -24.75
C ASN A 57 -7.73 -6.11 -23.67
N LYS A 58 -7.73 -5.65 -22.41
CA LYS A 58 -7.27 -6.42 -21.24
C LYS A 58 -8.45 -7.06 -20.51
N THR A 59 -8.16 -8.12 -19.76
CA THR A 59 -9.13 -8.77 -18.90
C THR A 59 -9.63 -7.79 -17.82
N MET A 60 -10.79 -8.07 -17.22
CA MET A 60 -11.32 -7.22 -16.13
C MET A 60 -10.33 -7.10 -14.96
N LEU A 61 -9.67 -8.20 -14.58
CA LEU A 61 -8.70 -8.20 -13.47
C LEU A 61 -7.44 -7.41 -13.80
N ASP A 62 -6.91 -7.52 -15.02
CA ASP A 62 -5.79 -6.69 -15.45
C ASP A 62 -6.14 -5.21 -15.40
N ARG A 63 -7.34 -4.84 -15.89
CA ARG A 63 -7.81 -3.46 -15.86
C ARG A 63 -7.95 -2.95 -14.43
N LEU A 64 -8.51 -3.77 -13.54
CA LEU A 64 -8.65 -3.43 -12.13
C LEU A 64 -7.26 -3.19 -11.52
N ALA A 65 -6.32 -4.13 -11.67
CA ALA A 65 -4.96 -3.99 -11.17
C ALA A 65 -4.26 -2.74 -11.71
N MET A 66 -4.37 -2.48 -13.02
CA MET A 66 -3.78 -1.31 -13.67
C MET A 66 -4.32 0.02 -13.15
N TRP A 67 -5.58 0.07 -12.71
CA TRP A 67 -6.15 1.26 -12.06
C TRP A 67 -5.81 1.33 -10.58
N THR A 68 -5.82 0.19 -9.88
CA THR A 68 -5.51 0.13 -8.45
C THR A 68 -4.09 0.61 -8.18
N ILE A 69 -3.10 0.20 -8.98
CA ILE A 69 -1.69 0.58 -8.75
C ILE A 69 -1.50 2.11 -8.64
N PRO A 70 -1.83 2.92 -9.66
CA PRO A 70 -1.58 4.36 -9.58
C PRO A 70 -2.48 5.08 -8.58
N VAL A 71 -3.70 4.60 -8.34
CA VAL A 71 -4.60 5.19 -7.34
C VAL A 71 -4.07 4.92 -5.93
N LEU A 72 -3.69 3.68 -5.64
CA LEU A 72 -3.16 3.29 -4.34
C LEU A 72 -1.82 4.00 -4.07
N SER A 73 -0.91 4.01 -5.04
CA SER A 73 0.34 4.77 -4.93
C SER A 73 0.12 6.26 -4.75
N ALA A 74 -0.88 6.86 -5.40
CA ALA A 74 -1.17 8.27 -5.18
C ALA A 74 -1.67 8.53 -3.76
N ILE A 75 -2.50 7.63 -3.21
CA ILE A 75 -2.96 7.72 -1.82
C ILE A 75 -1.78 7.57 -0.86
N CYS A 76 -0.94 6.53 -1.02
CA CYS A 76 0.24 6.32 -0.17
C CYS A 76 1.20 7.51 -0.24
N ALA A 77 1.53 8.00 -1.44
CA ALA A 77 2.40 9.18 -1.57
C ALA A 77 1.83 10.44 -0.93
N LEU A 78 0.50 10.59 -0.91
CA LEU A 78 -0.16 11.71 -0.24
C LEU A 78 -0.16 11.52 1.28
N ASP A 79 -0.33 10.30 1.77
CA ASP A 79 -0.21 9.94 3.19
C ASP A 79 1.13 10.40 3.76
N GLU A 80 2.23 9.97 3.12
CA GLU A 80 3.62 10.21 3.55
C GLU A 80 4.04 11.68 3.49
N ILE A 81 3.27 12.54 2.84
CA ILE A 81 3.51 13.99 2.79
C ILE A 81 2.40 14.78 3.49
N SER A 82 1.59 14.10 4.30
CA SER A 82 0.53 14.72 5.08
C SER A 82 -0.47 15.47 4.22
N TRP A 83 -0.86 14.88 3.09
CA TRP A 83 -1.71 15.47 2.05
C TRP A 83 -1.19 16.83 1.51
N GLY A 84 0.13 17.03 1.59
CA GLY A 84 0.83 18.24 1.16
C GLY A 84 1.04 19.26 2.26
N ALA A 85 0.53 19.05 3.47
CA ALA A 85 0.72 19.98 4.58
C ALA A 85 2.19 20.21 4.91
N ARG A 86 3.01 19.15 4.88
CA ARG A 86 4.47 19.23 5.06
C ARG A 86 5.15 20.06 3.96
N LEU A 87 4.62 20.04 2.73
CA LEU A 87 5.15 20.85 1.62
C LEU A 87 4.78 22.33 1.71
N PHE A 88 3.68 22.65 2.38
CA PHE A 88 3.15 24.01 2.49
C PHE A 88 3.25 24.59 3.90
N GLU A 89 3.94 23.89 4.82
CA GLU A 89 4.09 24.27 6.23
C GLU A 89 2.73 24.57 6.89
N LEU A 90 1.71 23.74 6.59
CA LEU A 90 0.37 23.87 7.16
C LEU A 90 0.29 23.11 8.49
N GLU A 91 -0.41 23.69 9.46
CA GLU A 91 -0.72 23.03 10.73
C GLU A 91 -1.69 21.87 10.50
N MET A 92 -1.38 20.71 11.08
CA MET A 92 -2.20 19.52 10.96
C MET A 92 -3.32 19.50 11.99
N PRO A 93 -4.50 18.95 11.63
CA PRO A 93 -5.60 18.86 12.58
C PRO A 93 -5.25 17.90 13.70
N GLU A 94 -5.34 18.36 14.94
CA GLU A 94 -5.13 17.51 16.12
C GLU A 94 -6.16 16.38 16.19
N MET A 95 -5.71 15.17 16.48
CA MET A 95 -6.57 14.03 16.73
C MET A 95 -7.12 14.00 18.16
N GLN A 96 -8.36 13.55 18.32
CA GLN A 96 -8.93 13.29 19.64
C GLN A 96 -8.13 12.19 20.35
N GLY A 97 -7.48 12.53 21.47
CA GLY A 97 -6.60 11.62 22.21
C GLY A 97 -5.10 11.82 21.95
N GLY A 98 -4.72 12.85 21.18
CA GLY A 98 -3.34 13.21 20.86
C GLY A 98 -2.87 12.69 19.51
N GLY A 99 -1.79 13.29 18.99
CA GLY A 99 -1.30 13.08 17.63
C GLY A 99 -1.93 14.05 16.62
N GLU A 100 -1.39 14.05 15.41
CA GLU A 100 -1.87 14.83 14.27
C GLU A 100 -2.57 13.91 13.28
N PHE A 101 -3.66 14.34 12.65
CA PHE A 101 -4.32 13.57 11.59
C PHE A 101 -3.61 13.85 10.28
N ASP A 102 -2.60 13.05 9.96
CA ASP A 102 -1.73 13.24 8.81
C ASP A 102 -1.82 12.15 7.75
N GLY A 103 -2.43 11.01 8.09
CA GLY A 103 -2.65 9.92 7.17
C GLY A 103 -4.09 9.41 7.12
N LEU A 104 -4.37 8.63 6.08
CA LEU A 104 -5.56 7.79 5.99
C LEU A 104 -5.45 6.62 6.98
N HIS A 105 -4.24 6.21 7.34
CA HIS A 105 -4.02 5.19 8.36
C HIS A 105 -4.53 5.64 9.74
N ASP A 106 -4.50 6.94 10.07
CA ASP A 106 -5.06 7.50 11.31
C ASP A 106 -6.56 7.22 11.52
N VAL A 107 -7.30 6.98 10.43
CA VAL A 107 -8.70 6.55 10.54
C VAL A 107 -8.80 5.27 11.36
N PHE A 108 -7.83 4.36 11.23
CA PHE A 108 -7.80 3.12 12.01
C PHE A 108 -7.45 3.37 13.47
N VAL A 109 -6.54 4.30 13.76
CA VAL A 109 -6.22 4.74 15.13
C VAL A 109 -7.45 5.36 15.80
N ILE A 110 -8.19 6.23 15.10
CA ILE A 110 -9.43 6.81 15.62
C ILE A 110 -10.47 5.71 15.89
N LEU A 111 -10.64 4.75 14.98
CA LEU A 111 -11.56 3.62 15.16
C LEU A 111 -11.15 2.74 16.35
N GLU A 112 -9.86 2.50 16.56
CA GLU A 112 -9.33 1.79 17.72
C GLU A 112 -9.67 2.53 19.01
N ARG A 113 -9.43 3.84 19.06
CA ARG A 113 -9.75 4.68 20.23
C ARG A 113 -11.24 4.71 20.53
N MET A 114 -12.08 4.75 19.50
CA MET A 114 -13.53 4.64 19.66
C MET A 114 -13.94 3.26 20.18
N ALA A 115 -13.28 2.20 19.72
CA ALA A 115 -13.53 0.84 20.18
C ALA A 115 -13.06 0.63 21.63
N SER A 116 -11.88 1.12 22.02
CA SER A 116 -11.35 0.94 23.37
C SER A 116 -12.19 1.63 24.45
N ASN A 117 -12.93 2.68 24.09
CA ASN A 117 -13.86 3.38 24.98
C ASN A 117 -15.29 2.79 24.99
N ALA A 118 -15.59 1.81 24.13
CA ALA A 118 -16.92 1.22 24.05
C ALA A 118 -17.16 0.16 25.13
N GLU A 119 -18.42 -0.01 25.54
CA GLU A 119 -18.79 -1.08 26.48
C GLU A 119 -18.43 -2.47 25.91
N PRO A 120 -17.92 -3.42 26.72
CA PRO A 120 -17.47 -4.72 26.23
C PRO A 120 -18.55 -5.49 25.44
N MET A 121 -19.81 -5.41 25.87
CA MET A 121 -20.92 -6.06 25.17
C MET A 121 -21.17 -5.44 23.79
N THR A 122 -21.06 -4.12 23.68
CA THR A 122 -21.18 -3.41 22.40
C THR A 122 -20.08 -3.86 21.44
N LEU A 123 -18.84 -3.96 21.92
CA LEU A 123 -17.71 -4.47 21.12
C LEU A 123 -17.93 -5.90 20.62
N VAL A 124 -18.43 -6.79 21.48
CA VAL A 124 -18.72 -8.17 21.09
C VAL A 124 -19.79 -8.20 20.00
N PHE A 125 -20.90 -7.46 20.16
CA PHE A 125 -21.97 -7.44 19.17
C PHE A 125 -21.55 -6.79 17.85
N THR A 126 -20.84 -5.66 17.90
CA THR A 126 -20.35 -4.99 16.68
C THR A 126 -19.34 -5.87 15.95
N THR A 127 -18.42 -6.52 16.67
CA THR A 127 -17.45 -7.45 16.08
C THR A 127 -18.13 -8.64 15.42
N ILE A 128 -19.09 -9.29 16.10
CA ILE A 128 -19.85 -10.41 15.52
C ILE A 128 -20.62 -9.95 14.28
N LEU A 129 -21.27 -8.78 14.33
CA LEU A 129 -22.02 -8.24 13.21
C LEU A 129 -21.11 -7.94 12.01
N ILE A 130 -19.99 -7.26 12.23
CA ILE A 130 -18.99 -6.98 11.19
C ILE A 130 -18.46 -8.28 10.60
N MET A 131 -18.09 -9.26 11.43
CA MET A 131 -17.60 -10.56 10.97
C MET A 131 -18.65 -11.33 10.18
N ALA A 132 -19.93 -11.27 10.57
CA ALA A 132 -21.02 -11.90 9.84
C ALA A 132 -21.25 -11.22 8.48
N ILE A 133 -21.23 -9.89 8.42
CA ILE A 133 -21.36 -9.12 7.18
C ILE A 133 -20.18 -9.41 6.25
N LEU A 134 -18.94 -9.31 6.75
CA LEU A 134 -17.73 -9.61 5.98
C LEU A 134 -17.72 -11.05 5.51
N GLY A 135 -18.02 -12.01 6.38
CA GLY A 135 -18.13 -13.43 6.02
C GLY A 135 -19.19 -13.68 4.96
N GLY A 136 -20.35 -13.03 5.07
CA GLY A 136 -21.42 -13.08 4.06
C GLY A 136 -20.99 -12.50 2.71
N LEU A 137 -20.34 -11.34 2.71
CA LEU A 137 -19.81 -10.70 1.50
C LEU A 137 -18.71 -11.53 0.85
N LEU A 138 -17.77 -12.07 1.64
CA LEU A 138 -16.70 -12.95 1.16
C LEU A 138 -17.27 -14.23 0.57
N TYR A 139 -18.28 -14.83 1.22
CA TYR A 139 -18.96 -16.01 0.69
C TYR A 139 -19.71 -15.70 -0.61
N TRP A 140 -20.42 -14.58 -0.67
CA TRP A 140 -21.12 -14.12 -1.86
C TRP A 140 -20.15 -13.89 -3.03
N GLN A 141 -19.01 -13.26 -2.76
CA GLN A 141 -17.98 -12.90 -3.76
C GLN A 141 -16.89 -13.97 -3.91
N ARG A 142 -17.09 -15.19 -3.41
CA ARG A 142 -16.05 -16.23 -3.34
C ARG A 142 -15.38 -16.54 -4.68
N SER A 143 -16.14 -16.52 -5.78
CA SER A 143 -15.60 -16.79 -7.13
C SER A 143 -14.69 -15.66 -7.61
N PHE A 144 -15.08 -14.42 -7.36
CA PHE A 144 -14.26 -13.25 -7.65
C PHE A 144 -12.99 -13.24 -6.79
N ILE A 145 -13.12 -13.51 -5.48
CA ILE A 145 -11.98 -13.61 -4.56
C ILE A 145 -11.01 -14.71 -5.00
N ALA A 146 -11.52 -15.89 -5.35
CA ALA A 146 -10.69 -16.98 -5.87
C ALA A 146 -9.96 -16.57 -7.17
N ALA A 147 -10.62 -15.82 -8.06
CA ALA A 147 -10.00 -15.30 -9.27
C ALA A 147 -8.92 -14.25 -8.96
N CYS A 148 -9.16 -13.35 -8.00
CA CYS A 148 -8.16 -12.38 -7.51
C CYS A 148 -6.96 -13.08 -6.87
N LEU A 149 -7.18 -14.09 -6.03
CA LEU A 149 -6.10 -14.88 -5.41
C LEU A 149 -5.28 -15.62 -6.47
N HIS A 150 -5.96 -16.27 -7.42
CA HIS A 150 -5.28 -16.92 -8.54
C HIS A 150 -4.49 -15.92 -9.38
N TYR A 151 -5.06 -14.75 -9.70
CA TYR A 151 -4.38 -13.68 -10.41
C TYR A 151 -3.14 -13.17 -9.67
N SER A 152 -3.25 -13.04 -8.34
CA SER A 152 -2.20 -12.60 -7.44
C SER A 152 -1.00 -13.53 -7.43
N VAL A 153 -1.18 -14.83 -7.67
CA VAL A 153 -0.06 -15.78 -7.74
C VAL A 153 0.41 -16.08 -9.16
N SER A 154 -0.47 -15.99 -10.15
CA SER A 154 -0.19 -16.43 -11.53
C SER A 154 0.43 -15.34 -12.41
N SER A 155 0.19 -14.06 -12.14
CA SER A 155 0.68 -12.95 -12.95
C SER A 155 1.78 -12.14 -12.25
N ASN A 156 2.73 -11.58 -13.02
CA ASN A 156 3.75 -10.68 -12.46
C ASN A 156 3.14 -9.41 -11.86
N LEU A 157 2.14 -8.84 -12.54
CA LEU A 157 1.42 -7.65 -12.09
C LEU A 157 0.65 -7.94 -10.80
N GLY A 158 -0.09 -9.04 -10.77
CA GLY A 158 -0.84 -9.49 -9.60
C GLY A 158 0.06 -9.81 -8.41
N ARG A 159 1.20 -10.48 -8.61
CA ARG A 159 2.16 -10.77 -7.53
C ARG A 159 2.72 -9.50 -6.89
N ALA A 160 3.11 -8.53 -7.72
CA ALA A 160 3.63 -7.26 -7.23
C ALA A 160 2.54 -6.49 -6.45
N LEU A 161 1.36 -6.33 -7.04
CA LEU A 161 0.24 -5.65 -6.38
C LEU A 161 -0.21 -6.35 -5.08
N ALA A 162 -0.32 -7.67 -5.08
CA ALA A 162 -0.71 -8.42 -3.89
C ALA A 162 0.35 -8.32 -2.78
N SER A 163 1.64 -8.32 -3.14
CA SER A 163 2.72 -8.11 -2.18
C SER A 163 2.63 -6.72 -1.54
N ALA A 164 2.38 -5.68 -2.35
CA ALA A 164 2.17 -4.33 -1.83
C ALA A 164 0.96 -4.25 -0.88
N ILE A 165 -0.20 -4.79 -1.27
CA ILE A 165 -1.40 -4.77 -0.43
C ILE A 165 -1.19 -5.50 0.91
N ILE A 166 -0.52 -6.66 0.88
CA ILE A 166 -0.23 -7.42 2.10
C ILE A 166 0.72 -6.63 3.02
N LEU A 167 1.70 -5.93 2.45
CA LEU A 167 2.66 -5.14 3.21
C LEU A 167 2.04 -3.88 3.78
N LEU A 168 1.20 -3.17 3.03
CA LEU A 168 0.43 -2.04 3.56
C LEU A 168 -0.49 -2.49 4.70
N ALA A 169 -1.23 -3.60 4.51
CA ALA A 169 -2.06 -4.15 5.58
C ALA A 169 -1.25 -4.57 6.82
N PHE A 170 0.00 -4.97 6.63
CA PHE A 170 0.92 -5.29 7.73
C PHE A 170 1.46 -4.03 8.40
N ALA A 171 1.81 -2.99 7.64
CA ALA A 171 2.21 -1.68 8.17
C ALA A 171 1.11 -1.08 9.05
N THR A 172 -0.11 -0.98 8.53
CA THR A 172 -1.28 -0.50 9.30
C THR A 172 -1.55 -1.34 10.54
N PHE A 173 -1.19 -2.63 10.54
CA PHE A 173 -1.31 -3.45 11.75
C PHE A 173 -0.22 -3.14 12.78
N LEU A 174 0.99 -2.79 12.33
CA LEU A 174 2.11 -2.44 13.21
C LEU A 174 1.89 -1.09 13.89
N ASP A 175 1.22 -0.16 13.23
CA ASP A 175 0.83 1.16 13.73
C ASP A 175 0.05 1.09 15.07
N PHE A 176 -0.79 0.07 15.25
CA PHE A 176 -1.49 -0.15 16.53
C PHE A 176 -0.55 -0.46 17.72
N GLY A 177 0.67 -0.92 17.43
CA GLY A 177 1.60 -1.41 18.43
C GLY A 177 2.60 -0.34 18.84
N HIS A 178 2.75 -0.15 20.15
CA HIS A 178 3.65 0.86 20.67
C HIS A 178 5.09 0.30 20.81
N GLY A 179 6.03 0.93 20.12
CA GLY A 179 7.45 0.69 20.35
C GLY A 179 8.34 0.90 19.13
N ARG A 180 9.60 1.26 19.39
CA ARG A 180 10.63 1.58 18.39
C ARG A 180 10.75 0.55 17.26
N ILE A 181 10.79 -0.73 17.62
CA ILE A 181 10.93 -1.81 16.63
C ILE A 181 9.70 -1.91 15.73
N LEU A 182 8.50 -1.63 16.26
CA LEU A 182 7.26 -1.72 15.48
C LEU A 182 7.18 -0.57 14.48
N SER A 183 7.42 0.66 14.92
CA SER A 183 7.52 1.84 14.03
C SER A 183 8.60 1.65 12.95
N SER A 184 9.80 1.15 13.29
CA SER A 184 10.81 0.86 12.26
C SER A 184 10.40 -0.24 11.26
N LEU A 185 9.55 -1.19 11.68
CA LEU A 185 9.06 -2.26 10.80
C LEU A 185 7.90 -1.80 9.92
N GLU A 186 7.10 -0.86 10.41
CA GLU A 186 6.00 -0.20 9.71
C GLU A 186 6.53 0.61 8.53
N GLU A 187 7.38 1.61 8.81
CA GLU A 187 8.11 2.43 7.83
C GLU A 187 8.76 1.58 6.73
N TYR A 188 9.37 0.46 7.15
CA TYR A 188 10.00 -0.46 6.22
C TYR A 188 8.99 -1.23 5.36
N ALA A 189 7.89 -1.66 5.95
CA ALA A 189 6.81 -2.34 5.24
C ALA A 189 6.17 -1.41 4.21
N GLU A 190 6.00 -0.14 4.52
CA GLU A 190 5.47 0.90 3.64
C GLU A 190 6.41 1.16 2.46
N LEU A 191 7.69 1.43 2.72
CA LEU A 191 8.69 1.57 1.67
C LEU A 191 8.71 0.35 0.75
N SER A 192 8.66 -0.85 1.34
CA SER A 192 8.63 -2.10 0.58
C SER A 192 7.38 -2.21 -0.28
N ALA A 193 6.22 -1.82 0.24
CA ALA A 193 4.99 -1.77 -0.52
C ALA A 193 5.07 -0.78 -1.68
N GLY A 194 5.59 0.43 -1.44
CA GLY A 194 5.84 1.44 -2.47
C GLY A 194 6.76 0.93 -3.58
N LEU A 195 7.83 0.21 -3.23
CA LEU A 195 8.71 -0.44 -4.22
C LEU A 195 8.01 -1.53 -5.04
N PHE A 196 7.12 -2.32 -4.43
CA PHE A 196 6.31 -3.29 -5.16
C PHE A 196 5.27 -2.62 -6.07
N LEU A 197 4.67 -1.50 -5.65
CA LEU A 197 3.78 -0.71 -6.49
C LEU A 197 4.54 -0.09 -7.66
N LEU A 198 5.75 0.42 -7.44
CA LEU A 198 6.63 0.92 -8.50
C LEU A 198 6.99 -0.18 -9.51
N LEU A 199 7.31 -1.38 -9.03
CA LEU A 199 7.54 -2.54 -9.89
C LEU A 199 6.29 -2.90 -10.70
N ALA A 200 5.11 -2.85 -10.09
CA ALA A 200 3.83 -3.09 -10.75
C ALA A 200 3.53 -2.02 -11.83
N ALA A 201 3.83 -0.75 -11.56
CA ALA A 201 3.73 0.35 -12.52
C ALA A 201 4.70 0.14 -13.70
N CYS A 202 5.93 -0.30 -13.45
CA CYS A 202 6.89 -0.67 -14.49
C CYS A 202 6.37 -1.82 -15.37
N TYR A 203 5.75 -2.85 -14.78
CA TYR A 203 5.12 -3.93 -15.55
C TYR A 203 3.98 -3.40 -16.44
N SER A 204 3.15 -2.49 -15.92
CA SER A 204 2.08 -1.84 -16.69
C SER A 204 2.65 -1.11 -17.93
N LEU A 205 3.73 -0.34 -17.78
CA LEU A 205 4.39 0.31 -18.90
C LEU A 205 4.98 -0.69 -19.90
N LYS A 206 5.64 -1.74 -19.44
CA LYS A 206 6.19 -2.79 -20.30
C LYS A 206 5.11 -3.45 -21.16
N MET A 207 3.91 -3.63 -20.61
CA MET A 207 2.75 -4.17 -21.33
C MET A 207 2.29 -3.24 -22.47
N VAL A 208 2.35 -1.91 -22.30
CA VAL A 208 2.06 -0.94 -23.37
C VAL A 208 3.02 -1.15 -24.55
N TYR A 209 4.32 -1.17 -24.27
CA TYR A 209 5.34 -1.27 -25.31
C TYR A 209 5.27 -2.60 -26.06
N ALA A 210 5.01 -3.70 -25.35
CA ALA A 210 4.80 -5.01 -25.97
C ALA A 210 3.59 -5.00 -26.91
N SER A 211 2.45 -4.43 -26.49
CA SER A 211 1.25 -4.34 -27.33
C SER A 211 1.46 -3.48 -28.59
N ARG A 212 2.21 -2.38 -28.50
CA ARG A 212 2.54 -1.54 -29.67
C ARG A 212 3.45 -2.25 -30.66
N LYS A 213 4.47 -2.97 -30.17
CA LYS A 213 5.39 -3.74 -31.03
C LYS A 213 4.65 -4.80 -31.84
N THR A 214 3.76 -5.56 -31.21
CA THR A 214 2.94 -6.56 -31.92
C THR A 214 2.04 -5.93 -32.97
N ALA A 215 1.40 -4.80 -32.66
CA ALA A 215 0.56 -4.08 -33.62
C ALA A 215 1.35 -3.56 -34.84
N TYR A 216 2.59 -3.11 -34.63
CA TYR A 216 3.47 -2.67 -35.72
C TYR A 216 3.87 -3.84 -36.63
N LEU A 217 4.29 -4.97 -36.06
CA LEU A 217 4.68 -6.16 -36.84
C LEU A 217 3.53 -6.70 -37.69
N ASN A 218 2.30 -6.71 -37.15
CA ASN A 218 1.12 -7.13 -37.90
C ASN A 218 0.77 -6.21 -39.07
N ARG A 219 1.15 -4.92 -39.00
CA ARG A 219 0.94 -3.97 -40.09
C ARG A 219 2.04 -4.01 -41.15
N ALA A 220 3.26 -4.39 -40.77
CA ALA A 220 4.40 -4.46 -41.69
C ALA A 220 4.45 -5.78 -42.49
N GLY A 221 3.77 -6.82 -42.02
CA GLY A 221 3.64 -8.12 -42.70
C GLY A 221 2.35 -8.31 -43.50
N ALA A 222 1.51 -7.26 -43.61
CA ALA A 222 0.28 -7.22 -44.40
C ALA A 222 0.46 -6.26 -45.58
#